data_AF-A0A392LY19-F1
#
_entry.id   AF-A0A392LY19-F1
#
_cell.length_a   1.000
_cell.length_b   1.000
_cell.length_c   1.000
_cell.angle_alpha   90.00
_cell.angle_beta   90.00
_cell.angle_gamma   90.00
#
_symmetry.space_group_name_H-M   'P 1'
#
loop_
_entity.id
_entity.type
_entity.pdbx_description
1 polymer ?
#
loop_
_entity_poly.entity_id
_entity_poly.type
_entity_poly.pdbx_seq_one_letter_code
_entity_poly.pdbx_strand_id
1 'polypeptide(L)'
;MADSSNFAQPAIPKFDGYYDHWSMLMENLLRSKEYWNLIEHGVVTAPANATAEQRQAANESKLCDLKVKNYLFQSIDRAILDTILTRDTSKDIWDALRRKYQGVLMNTLQER
;
A
#
# COMPACT_ATOMS: atom_id res chain seq x y z
N MET A 1 5.74 -30.60 19.88
CA MET A 1 4.68 -29.58 19.99
C MET A 1 5.26 -28.30 19.43
N ALA A 2 4.88 -27.93 18.21
CA ALA A 2 5.38 -26.70 17.61
C ALA A 2 4.73 -25.53 18.34
N ASP A 3 5.56 -24.71 18.97
CA ASP A 3 5.17 -23.41 19.50
C ASP A 3 4.58 -22.62 18.32
N SER A 4 3.25 -22.62 18.22
CA SER A 4 2.55 -21.68 17.36
C SER A 4 2.73 -20.33 18.02
N SER A 5 3.90 -19.73 17.78
CA SER A 5 4.25 -18.39 18.19
C SER A 5 3.15 -17.50 17.63
N ASN A 6 2.18 -17.20 18.48
CA ASN A 6 1.04 -16.35 18.19
C ASN A 6 1.58 -14.93 18.19
N PHE A 7 2.47 -14.62 17.23
CA PHE A 7 2.88 -13.27 16.93
C PHE A 7 1.56 -12.54 16.67
N ALA A 8 1.19 -11.67 17.61
CA ALA A 8 -0.02 -10.88 17.53
C ALA A 8 -0.07 -10.31 16.12
N GLN A 9 -1.18 -10.53 15.41
CA GLN A 9 -1.32 -10.06 14.03
C GLN A 9 -0.91 -8.58 14.03
N PRO A 10 0.10 -8.18 13.25
CA PRO A 10 0.59 -6.82 13.28
C PRO A 10 -0.59 -5.89 13.02
N ALA A 11 -0.87 -5.03 13.99
CA ALA A 11 -1.99 -4.10 13.90
C ALA A 11 -1.77 -3.20 12.68
N ILE A 12 -2.84 -2.94 11.94
CA ILE A 12 -2.76 -2.03 10.80
C ILE A 12 -2.39 -0.65 11.36
N PRO A 13 -1.21 -0.09 11.00
CA PRO A 13 -0.79 1.20 11.54
C PRO A 13 -1.81 2.25 11.13
N LYS A 14 -2.11 3.21 12.00
CA LYS A 14 -2.97 4.35 11.67
C LYS A 14 -2.12 5.52 11.21
N PHE A 15 -2.57 6.21 10.18
CA PHE A 15 -1.89 7.39 9.68
C PHE A 15 -2.26 8.61 10.53
N ASP A 16 -1.27 9.15 11.25
CA ASP A 16 -1.44 10.30 12.16
C ASP A 16 -0.76 11.58 11.62
N GLY A 17 -0.48 11.64 10.31
CA GLY A 17 0.24 12.76 9.68
C GLY A 17 1.76 12.59 9.59
N TYR A 18 2.36 11.72 10.42
CA TYR A 18 3.78 11.37 10.36
C TYR A 18 4.06 10.32 9.29
N TYR A 19 4.24 10.76 8.04
CA TYR A 19 4.41 9.86 6.89
C TYR A 19 5.61 8.92 7.04
N ASP A 20 6.77 9.39 7.49
CA ASP A 20 7.99 8.57 7.58
C ASP A 20 7.78 7.36 8.51
N HIS A 21 7.32 7.62 9.74
CA HIS A 21 7.00 6.60 10.73
C HIS A 21 5.89 5.65 10.24
N TRP A 22 4.80 6.20 9.72
CA TRP A 22 3.70 5.39 9.19
C TRP A 22 4.16 4.49 8.04
N SER A 23 4.94 5.04 7.10
CA SER A 23 5.40 4.33 5.91
C SER A 23 6.35 3.19 6.28
N MET A 24 7.20 3.38 7.29
CA MET A 24 8.06 2.33 7.83
C MET A 24 7.24 1.15 8.39
N LEU A 25 6.20 1.42 9.18
CA LEU A 25 5.34 0.38 9.75
C LEU A 25 4.49 -0.33 8.69
N MET A 26 3.89 0.44 7.78
CA MET A 26 3.04 -0.10 6.73
C MET A 26 3.86 -0.89 5.69
N GLU A 27 5.06 -0.43 5.35
CA GLU A 27 5.99 -1.18 4.49
C GLU A 27 6.33 -2.53 5.13
N ASN A 28 6.68 -2.55 6.42
CA ASN A 28 6.98 -3.80 7.12
C ASN A 28 5.78 -4.76 7.14
N LEU A 29 4.56 -4.25 7.39
CA LEU A 29 3.33 -5.03 7.32
C LEU A 29 3.14 -5.66 5.93
N LEU A 30 3.28 -4.88 4.86
CA LEU A 30 3.09 -5.36 3.49
C LEU A 30 4.18 -6.33 3.06
N ARG A 31 5.45 -6.10 3.45
CA ARG A 31 6.56 -7.03 3.21
C ARG A 31 6.35 -8.36 3.93
N SER A 32 5.85 -8.34 5.17
CA SER A 32 5.55 -9.57 5.93
C SER A 32 4.44 -10.43 5.31
N LYS A 33 3.61 -9.83 4.43
CA LYS A 33 2.53 -10.49 3.68
C LYS A 33 2.88 -10.70 2.20
N GLU A 34 4.12 -10.41 1.79
CA GLU A 34 4.61 -10.51 0.40
C GLU A 34 3.85 -9.61 -0.60
N TYR A 35 3.21 -8.54 -0.13
CA TYR A 35 2.40 -7.64 -0.95
C TYR A 35 3.16 -6.41 -1.44
N TRP A 36 4.37 -6.17 -0.98
CA TRP A 36 5.17 -4.98 -1.32
C TRP A 36 5.36 -4.78 -2.83
N ASN A 37 5.46 -5.88 -3.58
CA ASN A 37 5.60 -5.84 -5.04
C ASN A 37 4.46 -5.04 -5.73
N LEU A 38 3.26 -5.03 -5.15
CA LEU A 38 2.11 -4.27 -5.68
C LEU A 38 2.25 -2.76 -5.48
N ILE A 39 2.98 -2.33 -4.45
CA ILE A 39 3.30 -0.91 -4.22
C ILE A 39 4.46 -0.47 -5.13
N GLU A 40 5.48 -1.32 -5.26
CA GLU A 40 6.68 -0.98 -6.04
C GLU A 40 6.41 -1.04 -7.56
N HIS A 41 5.87 -2.15 -8.05
CA HIS A 41 5.69 -2.41 -9.48
C HIS A 41 4.25 -2.24 -9.98
N GLY A 42 3.26 -2.19 -9.07
CA GLY A 42 1.85 -2.10 -9.43
C GLY A 42 1.19 -3.46 -9.67
N VAL A 43 -0.05 -3.41 -10.15
CA VAL A 43 -0.85 -4.61 -10.43
C VAL A 43 -0.43 -5.22 -11.76
N VAL A 44 -0.22 -6.53 -11.78
CA VAL A 44 0.07 -7.28 -13.01
C VAL A 44 -1.17 -7.30 -13.90
N THR A 45 -1.05 -6.75 -15.10
CA THR A 45 -2.10 -6.76 -16.10
C THR A 45 -1.81 -7.79 -17.18
N ALA A 46 -2.81 -8.63 -17.50
CA ALA A 46 -2.70 -9.59 -18.59
C ALA A 46 -2.71 -8.87 -19.96
N PRO A 47 -1.78 -9.16 -20.88
CA PRO A 47 -1.82 -8.63 -22.25
C PRO A 47 -3.04 -9.17 -23.04
N ALA A 48 -3.39 -8.52 -24.15
CA ALA A 48 -4.57 -8.90 -24.96
C ALA A 48 -4.55 -10.36 -25.44
N ASN A 49 -3.36 -10.90 -25.75
CA ASN A 49 -3.13 -12.30 -26.14
C ASN A 49 -2.64 -13.19 -24.99
N ALA A 50 -3.01 -12.86 -23.75
CA ALA A 50 -2.53 -13.59 -22.58
C ALA A 50 -2.94 -15.06 -22.58
N THR A 51 -1.97 -15.93 -22.24
CA THR A 51 -2.22 -17.34 -21.94
C THR A 51 -3.09 -17.49 -20.69
N ALA A 52 -3.67 -18.67 -20.47
CA ALA A 52 -4.47 -18.95 -19.28
C ALA A 52 -3.69 -18.66 -17.98
N GLU A 53 -2.41 -19.01 -17.95
CA GLU A 53 -1.49 -18.76 -16.83
C GLU A 53 -1.27 -17.26 -16.58
N GLN A 54 -1.08 -16.46 -17.64
CA GLN A 54 -0.93 -15.00 -17.52
C GLN A 54 -2.22 -14.33 -17.04
N ARG A 55 -3.39 -14.82 -17.47
CA ARG A 55 -4.69 -14.33 -16.98
C ARG A 55 -4.89 -14.65 -15.51
N GLN A 56 -4.50 -15.86 -15.08
CA GLN A 56 -4.57 -16.26 -13.68
C GLN A 56 -3.66 -15.38 -12.80
N ALA A 57 -2.41 -15.18 -13.20
CA ALA A 57 -1.47 -14.32 -12.46
C ALA A 57 -1.98 -12.87 -12.34
N ALA A 58 -2.58 -12.32 -13.41
CA ALA A 58 -3.18 -10.99 -13.36
C ALA A 58 -4.39 -10.92 -12.42
N ASN A 59 -5.21 -11.97 -12.36
CA ASN A 59 -6.34 -12.04 -11.45
C ASN A 59 -5.91 -12.17 -9.99
N GLU A 60 -4.90 -12.99 -9.70
CA GLU A 60 -4.29 -13.09 -8.37
C GLU A 60 -3.67 -11.76 -7.94
N SER A 61 -2.95 -11.08 -8.85
CA SER A 61 -2.38 -9.76 -8.57
C SER A 61 -3.47 -8.73 -8.24
N LYS A 62 -4.59 -8.72 -8.99
CA LYS A 62 -5.75 -7.86 -8.68
C LYS A 62 -6.38 -8.20 -7.32
N LEU A 63 -6.49 -9.49 -6.98
CA LEU A 63 -7.04 -9.88 -5.68
C LEU A 63 -6.13 -9.43 -4.54
N CYS A 64 -4.81 -9.58 -4.68
CA CYS A 64 -3.85 -9.09 -3.71
C CYS A 64 -3.86 -7.56 -3.63
N ASP A 65 -4.02 -6.85 -4.75
CA ASP A 65 -4.21 -5.39 -4.75
C ASP A 65 -5.43 -4.97 -3.92
N LEU A 66 -6.57 -5.64 -4.07
CA LEU A 66 -7.75 -5.36 -3.24
C LEU A 66 -7.46 -5.54 -1.74
N LYS A 67 -6.63 -6.52 -1.36
CA LYS A 67 -6.22 -6.70 0.05
C LYS A 67 -5.36 -5.54 0.54
N VAL A 68 -4.39 -5.10 -0.26
CA VAL A 68 -3.53 -3.96 0.07
C VAL A 68 -4.35 -2.68 0.17
N LYS A 69 -5.28 -2.43 -0.75
CA LYS A 69 -6.23 -1.30 -0.65
C LYS A 69 -6.99 -1.32 0.67
N ASN A 70 -7.48 -2.48 1.09
CA ASN A 70 -8.17 -2.61 2.38
C ASN A 70 -7.27 -2.26 3.57
N TYR A 71 -5.98 -2.62 3.54
CA TYR A 71 -5.01 -2.19 4.56
C TYR A 71 -4.84 -0.67 4.56
N LEU A 72 -4.63 -0.07 3.38
CA LEU A 72 -4.46 1.38 3.24
C LEU A 72 -5.71 2.16 3.68
N PHE A 73 -6.91 1.70 3.32
CA PHE A 73 -8.17 2.34 3.72
C PHE A 73 -8.46 2.21 5.22
N GLN A 74 -8.10 1.09 5.84
CA GLN A 74 -8.19 0.96 7.29
C GLN A 74 -7.16 1.82 8.01
N SER A 75 -6.07 2.17 7.33
CA SER A 75 -4.98 2.93 7.89
C SER A 75 -5.22 4.43 7.90
N ILE A 76 -5.97 4.95 6.93
CA ILE A 76 -6.21 6.39 6.76
C ILE A 76 -7.66 6.78 7.09
N ASP A 77 -7.84 7.98 7.63
CA ASP A 77 -9.17 8.52 7.89
C ASP A 77 -9.87 9.04 6.62
N ARG A 78 -11.20 9.17 6.72
CA ARG A 78 -12.07 9.64 5.62
C ARG A 78 -11.58 10.97 5.01
N ALA A 79 -11.11 11.90 5.85
CA ALA A 79 -10.63 13.20 5.38
C ALA A 79 -9.40 13.07 4.47
N ILE A 80 -8.49 12.14 4.78
CA ILE A 80 -7.30 11.88 3.97
C ILE A 80 -7.71 11.16 2.69
N LEU A 81 -8.58 10.15 2.82
CA LEU A 81 -9.11 9.41 1.67
C LEU A 81 -9.73 10.36 0.65
N ASP A 82 -10.56 11.32 1.08
CA ASP A 82 -11.22 12.29 0.21
C ASP A 82 -10.24 13.12 -0.63
N THR A 83 -9.05 13.38 -0.09
CA THR A 83 -8.01 14.17 -0.79
C THR A 83 -7.25 13.41 -1.86
N ILE A 84 -7.36 12.08 -1.91
CA ILE A 84 -6.69 11.24 -2.90
C ILE A 84 -7.58 11.20 -4.15
N LEU A 85 -7.12 11.75 -5.28
CA LEU A 85 -7.94 11.83 -6.50
C LEU A 85 -8.02 10.49 -7.26
N THR A 86 -6.91 9.79 -7.37
CA THR A 86 -6.82 8.51 -8.07
C THR A 86 -6.67 7.39 -7.05
N ARG A 87 -7.47 6.32 -7.18
CA ARG A 87 -7.52 5.21 -6.20
C ARG A 87 -7.71 3.86 -6.89
N ASP A 88 -7.24 3.77 -8.13
CA ASP A 88 -7.44 2.60 -8.98
C ASP A 88 -6.67 1.41 -8.42
N THR A 89 -5.41 1.62 -8.06
CA THR A 89 -4.51 0.62 -7.48
C THR A 89 -4.01 1.03 -6.09
N SER A 90 -3.51 0.07 -5.33
CA SER A 90 -2.83 0.31 -4.05
C SER A 90 -1.63 1.22 -4.18
N LYS A 91 -0.87 1.05 -5.28
CA LYS A 91 0.26 1.91 -5.64
C LYS A 91 -0.18 3.36 -5.76
N ASP A 92 -1.28 3.63 -6.45
CA ASP A 92 -1.75 4.99 -6.65
C ASP A 92 -2.08 5.69 -5.32
N ILE A 93 -2.77 4.98 -4.43
CA ILE A 93 -3.08 5.45 -3.08
C ILE A 93 -1.79 5.73 -2.29
N TRP A 94 -0.83 4.80 -2.32
CA TRP A 94 0.47 4.96 -1.65
C TRP A 94 1.26 6.15 -2.18
N ASP A 95 1.40 6.28 -3.50
CA ASP A 95 2.10 7.38 -4.16
C ASP A 95 1.40 8.72 -3.93
N ALA A 96 0.07 8.74 -3.80
CA ALA A 96 -0.68 9.96 -3.44
C ALA A 96 -0.38 10.40 -1.99
N LEU A 97 -0.39 9.46 -1.04
CA LEU A 97 0.00 9.72 0.35
C LEU A 97 1.46 10.19 0.43
N ARG A 98 2.34 9.52 -0.30
CA ARG A 98 3.77 9.88 -0.42
C ARG A 98 3.96 11.29 -0.92
N ARG A 99 3.37 11.63 -2.08
CA ARG A 99 3.49 12.98 -2.66
C ARG A 99 2.96 14.06 -1.72
N LYS A 100 1.82 13.79 -1.06
CA LYS A 100 1.17 14.77 -0.19
C LYS A 100 1.90 14.99 1.13
N TYR A 101 2.48 13.96 1.74
CA TYR A 101 3.00 14.05 3.12
C TYR A 101 4.52 13.88 3.22
N GLN A 102 5.19 13.21 2.28
CA GLN A 102 6.66 13.19 2.23
C GLN A 102 7.21 14.51 1.66
N GLY A 103 6.53 15.11 0.68
CA GLY A 103 6.96 16.35 0.00
C GLY A 103 6.85 17.63 0.85
N VAL A 104 6.03 17.63 1.90
CA VAL A 104 5.91 18.79 2.81
C VAL A 104 7.23 19.06 3.53
N LEU A 105 8.00 18.00 3.86
CA LEU A 105 9.28 18.16 4.54
C LEU A 105 10.36 18.78 3.63
N MET A 106 10.34 18.54 2.32
CA MET A 106 11.33 19.11 1.39
C MET A 106 11.05 20.58 1.04
N ASN A 107 9.79 20.97 0.81
CA ASN A 107 9.51 22.37 0.47
C ASN A 107 9.68 23.31 1.67
N THR A 108 9.36 22.87 2.88
CA THR A 108 9.47 23.73 4.09
C THR A 108 10.93 23.99 4.52
N LEU A 109 11.89 23.18 4.05
CA LEU A 109 13.32 23.38 4.31
C LEU A 109 14.01 24.27 3.26
N GLN A 110 13.34 24.57 2.14
CA GLN A 110 13.85 25.49 1.12
C GLN A 110 13.38 26.94 1.34
N GLU A 111 12.43 27.16 2.25
CA GLU A 111 11.86 28.47 2.61
C GLU A 111 12.33 28.99 3.99
N ARG A 112 13.42 28.44 4.56
CA ARG A 112 14.04 28.94 5.80
C ARG A 112 15.51 29.30 5.63
#